data_AF-A0A5A8D545-F1
#
_entry.id   AF-A0A5A8D545-F1
#
_cell.length_a   1.000
_cell.length_b   1.000
_cell.length_c   1.000
_cell.angle_alpha   90.00
_cell.angle_beta   90.00
_cell.angle_gamma   90.00
#
_symmetry.space_group_name_H-M   'P 1'
#
loop_
_entity.id
_entity.type
_entity.pdbx_description
1 polymer ?
#
loop_
_entity_poly.entity_id
_entity_poly.type
_entity_poly.pdbx_seq_one_letter_code
_entity_poly.pdbx_strand_id
1 'polypeptide(L)'
;MNRTKIETLITMQVHQKDVLDELIEKRVYRPDELRVAQAGPLLLAGRRGDFVNSEGRFPYRRRGRGVRLPVEYLGVKERLVITPLTDRCYITLSQANGIRSEHQRREARQREGVRVPRRAGVRLNPVCGYFITMNPGYAGRQELPENLKALFRGVAMMVPDREINHQGQSSCAVGYSNFKLLARKFFICYTLCEQQLSKQKHYDFGLRNILSSAAHGRSTKRLSRDVKEEILLYRTLRDMNMSKLVAQDVPLFRSMLEDLFPAIKAPARQSFPELEGAIAEVCAEKASLQRLNPKAVAAAELYGHTDARSGDWVQGVFAAIWEKFNNSELPYTTWIVEDGPVDAIWIEDLNTVLDDNRILTLSNGDRSA
;
A
#
# COMPACT_ATOMS: atom_id res chain seq x y z
N MET A 1 -3.79 7.55 -24.46
CA MET A 1 -4.66 6.62 -23.70
C MET A 1 -4.06 6.45 -22.30
N ASN A 2 -4.82 6.71 -21.23
CA ASN A 2 -4.26 6.84 -19.88
C ASN A 2 -4.02 5.44 -19.26
N ARG A 3 -2.76 4.97 -19.24
CA ARG A 3 -2.34 3.59 -18.93
C ARG A 3 -2.87 3.08 -17.60
N THR A 4 -2.85 3.92 -16.57
CA THR A 4 -3.36 3.61 -15.24
C THR A 4 -4.82 3.13 -15.27
N LYS A 5 -5.63 3.61 -16.24
CA LYS A 5 -6.99 3.09 -16.47
C LYS A 5 -6.98 1.62 -16.90
N ILE A 6 -6.11 1.26 -17.84
CA ILE A 6 -6.01 -0.11 -18.36
C ILE A 6 -5.51 -1.05 -17.26
N GLU A 7 -4.47 -0.65 -16.51
CA GLU A 7 -3.94 -1.45 -15.40
C GLU A 7 -5.02 -1.70 -14.34
N THR A 8 -5.78 -0.65 -13.99
CA THR A 8 -6.93 -0.76 -13.06
C THR A 8 -8.00 -1.73 -13.57
N LEU A 9 -8.33 -1.68 -14.87
CA LEU A 9 -9.32 -2.58 -15.48
C LEU A 9 -8.82 -4.03 -15.48
N ILE A 10 -7.54 -4.27 -15.78
CA ILE A 10 -6.93 -5.61 -15.73
C ILE A 10 -7.03 -6.18 -14.32
N THR A 11 -6.66 -5.40 -13.29
CA THR A 11 -6.76 -5.83 -11.88
C THR A 11 -8.20 -6.23 -11.50
N MET A 12 -9.19 -5.45 -11.94
CA MET A 12 -10.60 -5.80 -11.72
C MET A 12 -11.01 -7.08 -12.45
N GLN A 13 -10.59 -7.23 -13.71
CA GLN A 13 -10.94 -8.38 -14.52
C GLN A 13 -10.31 -9.68 -14.01
N VAL A 14 -9.07 -9.63 -13.54
CA VAL A 14 -8.39 -10.79 -12.92
C VAL A 14 -9.15 -11.23 -11.68
N HIS A 15 -9.52 -10.30 -10.79
CA HIS A 15 -10.32 -10.63 -9.61
C HIS A 15 -11.69 -11.22 -9.98
N GLN A 16 -12.41 -10.62 -10.94
CA GLN A 16 -13.70 -11.16 -11.40
C GLN A 16 -13.57 -12.58 -11.95
N LYS A 17 -12.48 -12.86 -12.68
CA LYS A 17 -12.17 -14.19 -13.20
C LYS A 17 -11.88 -15.17 -12.06
N ASP A 18 -11.02 -14.80 -11.11
CA ASP A 18 -10.66 -15.66 -9.97
C ASP A 18 -11.90 -16.02 -9.13
N VAL A 19 -12.79 -15.05 -8.87
CA VAL A 19 -14.05 -15.31 -8.16
C VAL A 19 -14.99 -16.19 -8.97
N LEU A 20 -15.08 -15.99 -10.28
CA LEU A 20 -15.90 -16.84 -11.15
C LEU A 20 -15.39 -18.29 -11.17
N ASP A 21 -14.08 -18.48 -11.31
CA ASP A 21 -13.44 -19.79 -11.29
C ASP A 21 -13.72 -20.48 -9.93
N GLU A 22 -13.63 -19.76 -8.81
CA GLU A 22 -13.97 -20.28 -7.47
C GLU A 22 -15.46 -20.67 -7.33
N LEU A 23 -16.38 -19.88 -7.89
CA LEU A 23 -17.81 -20.19 -7.87
C LEU A 23 -18.14 -21.45 -8.69
N ILE A 24 -17.46 -21.64 -9.82
CA ILE A 24 -17.58 -22.83 -10.66
C ILE A 24 -17.06 -24.06 -9.90
N GLU A 25 -15.88 -23.97 -9.28
CA GLU A 25 -15.31 -25.05 -8.47
C GLU A 25 -16.24 -25.45 -7.32
N LYS A 26 -16.84 -24.47 -6.64
CA LYS A 26 -17.79 -24.68 -5.54
C LYS A 26 -19.19 -25.08 -6.00
N ARG A 27 -19.43 -25.17 -7.32
CA ARG A 27 -20.73 -25.53 -7.91
C ARG A 27 -21.89 -24.67 -7.37
N VAL A 28 -21.65 -23.36 -7.27
CA VAL A 28 -22.63 -22.40 -6.78
C VAL A 28 -23.51 -21.95 -7.94
N TYR A 29 -24.81 -22.25 -7.89
CA TYR A 29 -25.75 -21.94 -8.98
C TYR A 29 -26.87 -20.98 -8.56
N ARG A 30 -27.10 -20.79 -7.25
CA ARG A 30 -28.18 -19.93 -6.74
C ARG A 30 -27.67 -18.67 -6.04
N PRO A 31 -28.36 -17.53 -6.16
CA PRO A 31 -28.01 -16.29 -5.44
C PRO A 31 -27.98 -16.43 -3.91
N ASP A 32 -28.74 -17.37 -3.35
CA ASP A 32 -28.77 -17.61 -1.91
C ASP A 32 -27.53 -18.37 -1.41
N GLU A 33 -26.91 -19.16 -2.28
CA GLU A 33 -25.67 -19.93 -2.03
C GLU A 33 -24.42 -19.04 -2.11
N LEU A 34 -24.52 -17.87 -2.75
CA LEU A 34 -23.46 -16.86 -2.78
C LEU A 34 -23.02 -16.42 -1.37
N ARG A 35 -23.90 -16.60 -0.38
CA ARG A 35 -23.62 -16.36 1.05
C ARG A 35 -22.48 -17.23 1.59
N VAL A 36 -22.30 -18.44 1.06
CA VAL A 36 -21.29 -19.41 1.50
C VAL A 36 -19.97 -19.20 0.74
N ALA A 37 -20.02 -18.64 -0.47
CA ALA A 37 -18.86 -18.48 -1.33
C ALA A 37 -17.92 -17.31 -0.95
N GLN A 38 -18.30 -16.45 0.01
CA GLN A 38 -17.55 -15.23 0.39
C GLN A 38 -17.26 -14.24 -0.77
N ALA A 39 -17.78 -14.48 -1.97
CA ALA A 39 -17.62 -13.61 -3.12
C ALA A 39 -18.20 -12.21 -2.83
N GLY A 40 -17.35 -11.19 -2.93
CA GLY A 40 -17.74 -9.81 -2.66
C GLY A 40 -18.94 -9.35 -3.52
N PRO A 41 -19.78 -8.44 -3.02
CA PRO A 41 -20.96 -7.94 -3.73
C PRO A 41 -20.62 -7.05 -4.94
N LEU A 42 -19.35 -6.91 -5.34
CA LEU A 42 -18.93 -6.20 -6.55
C LEU A 42 -19.40 -6.92 -7.84
N LEU A 43 -19.71 -8.22 -7.75
CA LEU A 43 -20.35 -8.99 -8.82
C LEU A 43 -21.75 -8.49 -9.19
N LEU A 44 -22.44 -7.79 -8.29
CA LEU A 44 -23.84 -7.41 -8.48
C LEU A 44 -24.05 -6.10 -9.27
N ALA A 45 -22.99 -5.34 -9.56
CA ALA A 45 -23.08 -4.09 -10.34
C ALA A 45 -23.01 -4.31 -11.86
N GLY A 46 -22.95 -5.57 -12.32
CA GLY A 46 -22.76 -5.94 -13.72
C GLY A 46 -24.01 -6.42 -14.46
N ARG A 47 -25.23 -6.29 -13.89
CA ARG A 47 -26.44 -6.52 -14.69
C ARG A 47 -26.66 -5.33 -15.62
N ARG A 48 -26.97 -5.63 -16.89
CA ARG A 48 -27.29 -4.70 -18.01
C ARG A 48 -28.41 -3.67 -17.73
N GLY A 49 -28.86 -3.47 -16.50
CA GLY A 49 -29.95 -2.57 -16.10
C GLY A 49 -29.63 -1.60 -14.94
N ASP A 50 -28.45 -1.64 -14.33
CA ASP A 50 -28.07 -0.72 -13.25
C ASP A 50 -27.43 0.58 -13.80
N PHE A 51 -28.00 1.11 -14.89
CA PHE A 51 -27.63 2.43 -15.36
C PHE A 51 -28.27 3.50 -14.47
N VAL A 52 -27.46 4.54 -14.23
CA VAL A 52 -27.82 5.89 -13.83
C VAL A 52 -29.33 6.14 -13.88
N ASN A 53 -29.97 6.35 -12.73
CA ASN A 53 -31.37 6.76 -12.70
C ASN A 53 -31.55 8.10 -13.44
N SER A 54 -32.78 8.54 -13.70
CA SER A 54 -33.07 9.83 -14.34
C SER A 54 -32.46 11.07 -13.66
N GLU A 55 -31.88 10.92 -12.46
CA GLU A 55 -31.19 11.96 -11.71
C GLU A 55 -29.65 11.88 -11.76
N GLY A 56 -29.05 11.03 -12.60
CA GLY A 56 -27.58 10.96 -12.64
C GLY A 56 -26.95 10.06 -11.56
N ARG A 57 -27.73 9.25 -10.83
CA ARG A 57 -27.26 8.48 -9.66
C ARG A 57 -27.20 6.97 -9.92
N PHE A 58 -26.18 6.31 -9.37
CA PHE A 58 -26.06 4.85 -9.40
C PHE A 58 -26.78 4.19 -8.22
N PRO A 59 -27.84 3.39 -8.46
CA PRO A 59 -28.48 2.62 -7.40
C PRO A 59 -27.61 1.42 -7.03
N TYR A 60 -27.01 1.43 -5.84
CA TYR A 60 -26.31 0.26 -5.30
C TYR A 60 -27.20 -0.42 -4.25
N ARG A 61 -27.56 -1.68 -4.48
CA ARG A 61 -28.40 -2.47 -3.55
C ARG A 61 -27.57 -3.55 -2.86
N ARG A 62 -27.50 -3.48 -1.53
CA ARG A 62 -26.79 -4.48 -0.71
C ARG A 62 -27.73 -5.09 0.31
N ARG A 63 -27.87 -6.43 0.27
CA ARG A 63 -28.74 -7.21 1.20
C ARG A 63 -30.13 -6.58 1.38
N GLY A 64 -30.78 -6.20 0.27
CA GLY A 64 -32.12 -5.58 0.27
C GLY A 64 -32.17 -4.08 0.54
N ARG A 65 -31.08 -3.44 1.01
CA ARG A 65 -31.02 -1.99 1.28
C ARG A 65 -30.40 -1.22 0.13
N GLY A 66 -31.04 -0.13 -0.30
CA GLY A 66 -30.45 0.83 -1.24
C GLY A 66 -29.47 1.75 -0.51
N VAL A 67 -28.20 1.73 -0.92
CA VAL A 67 -27.18 2.68 -0.46
C VAL A 67 -26.96 3.67 -1.60
N ARG A 68 -27.02 4.96 -1.30
CA ARG A 68 -26.73 6.01 -2.28
C ARG A 68 -25.21 6.15 -2.39
N LEU A 69 -24.67 5.99 -3.59
CA LEU A 69 -23.26 6.25 -3.84
C LEU A 69 -23.04 7.77 -3.98
N PRO A 70 -22.08 8.38 -3.26
CA PRO A 70 -21.67 9.75 -3.52
C PRO A 70 -20.98 9.83 -4.89
N VAL A 71 -21.26 10.89 -5.63
CA VAL A 71 -20.65 11.17 -6.94
C VAL A 71 -19.41 12.05 -6.73
N GLU A 72 -18.39 11.48 -6.09
CA GLU A 72 -17.12 12.16 -5.85
C GLU A 72 -16.13 11.88 -6.98
N TYR A 73 -15.46 12.93 -7.45
CA TYR A 73 -14.38 12.78 -8.43
C TYR A 73 -13.12 12.26 -7.72
N LEU A 74 -12.81 10.98 -7.97
CA LEU A 74 -11.62 10.33 -7.40
C LEU A 74 -10.41 10.35 -8.36
N GLY A 75 -10.59 10.84 -9.59
CA GLY A 75 -9.58 10.75 -10.63
C GLY A 75 -9.26 9.29 -11.03
N VAL A 76 -8.19 9.12 -11.83
CA VAL A 76 -7.68 7.79 -12.18
C VAL A 76 -6.51 7.49 -11.26
N LYS A 77 -6.78 6.72 -10.20
CA LYS A 77 -5.75 6.28 -9.25
C LYS A 77 -5.35 4.84 -9.53
N GLU A 78 -4.12 4.49 -9.17
CA GLU A 78 -3.70 3.09 -9.13
C GLU A 78 -4.54 2.33 -8.11
N ARG A 79 -4.89 1.08 -8.45
CA ARG A 79 -5.78 0.25 -7.62
C ARG A 79 -5.01 -0.96 -7.10
N LEU A 80 -5.07 -1.15 -5.79
CA LEU A 80 -4.56 -2.36 -5.14
C LEU A 80 -5.37 -3.59 -5.57
N VAL A 81 -4.69 -4.74 -5.56
CA VAL A 81 -5.28 -6.04 -5.90
C VAL A 81 -6.39 -6.38 -4.93
N ILE A 82 -7.51 -6.86 -5.47
CA ILE A 82 -8.65 -7.29 -4.65
C ILE A 82 -8.45 -8.76 -4.28
N THR A 83 -8.43 -9.03 -2.99
CA THR A 83 -8.23 -10.36 -2.40
C THR A 83 -9.41 -10.79 -1.53
N PRO A 84 -9.53 -12.08 -1.19
CA PRO A 84 -10.56 -12.55 -0.25
C PRO A 84 -10.51 -11.89 1.14
N LEU A 85 -9.36 -11.42 1.66
CA LEU A 85 -9.33 -10.62 2.88
C LEU A 85 -9.94 -9.24 2.64
N THR A 86 -9.61 -8.57 1.54
CA THR A 86 -10.22 -7.27 1.22
C THR A 86 -11.73 -7.38 1.06
N ASP A 87 -12.24 -8.49 0.52
CA ASP A 87 -13.68 -8.76 0.45
C ASP A 87 -14.30 -8.93 1.85
N ARG A 88 -13.64 -9.70 2.74
CA ARG A 88 -14.06 -9.82 4.15
C ARG A 88 -14.07 -8.46 4.86
N CYS A 89 -13.06 -7.62 4.62
CA CYS A 89 -13.01 -6.26 5.16
C CYS A 89 -14.15 -5.40 4.67
N TYR A 90 -14.36 -5.39 3.36
CA TYR A 90 -15.45 -4.66 2.74
C TYR A 90 -16.80 -5.10 3.29
N ILE A 91 -16.98 -6.41 3.51
CA ILE A 91 -18.19 -6.96 4.13
C ILE A 91 -18.35 -6.40 5.54
N THR A 92 -17.34 -6.49 6.39
CA THR A 92 -17.42 -6.07 7.80
C THR A 92 -17.60 -4.56 7.95
N LEU A 93 -16.81 -3.75 7.22
CA LEU A 93 -16.89 -2.29 7.24
C LEU A 93 -18.30 -1.81 6.86
N SER A 94 -18.86 -2.38 5.81
CA SER A 94 -20.19 -2.02 5.35
C SER A 94 -21.29 -2.51 6.28
N GLN A 95 -21.11 -3.65 6.97
CA GLN A 95 -22.05 -4.09 8.00
C GLN A 95 -22.01 -3.16 9.21
N ALA A 96 -20.82 -2.72 9.63
CA ALA A 96 -20.65 -1.77 10.73
C ALA A 96 -21.35 -0.44 10.40
N ASN A 97 -21.14 0.09 9.19
CA ASN A 97 -21.81 1.31 8.73
C ASN A 97 -23.34 1.13 8.58
N GLY A 98 -23.79 -0.03 8.10
CA GLY A 98 -25.22 -0.34 7.95
C GLY A 98 -25.96 -0.40 9.29
N ILE A 99 -25.34 -0.93 10.33
CA ILE A 99 -25.93 -1.00 11.68
C ILE A 99 -25.96 0.37 12.34
N ARG A 100 -24.93 1.20 12.11
CA ARG A 100 -24.90 2.59 12.55
C ARG A 100 -26.06 3.39 11.96
N SER A 101 -26.37 3.19 10.67
CA SER A 101 -27.48 3.89 10.03
C SER A 101 -28.85 3.56 10.64
N GLU A 102 -29.05 2.37 11.21
CA GLU A 102 -30.29 2.00 11.91
C GLU A 102 -30.34 2.53 13.34
N HIS A 103 -29.24 2.42 14.09
CA HIS A 103 -29.18 2.95 15.44
C HIS A 103 -29.27 4.47 15.44
N GLN A 104 -28.53 5.16 14.55
CA GLN A 104 -28.62 6.61 14.38
C GLN A 104 -29.97 7.06 13.83
N ARG A 105 -30.67 6.29 12.97
CA ARG A 105 -32.04 6.65 12.54
C ARG A 105 -33.08 6.43 13.64
N ARG A 106 -32.92 5.41 14.49
CA ARG A 106 -33.77 5.18 15.66
C ARG A 106 -33.53 6.22 16.74
N GLU A 107 -32.26 6.51 17.04
CA GLU A 107 -31.87 7.56 17.95
C GLU A 107 -32.23 8.94 17.41
N ALA A 108 -32.02 9.26 16.12
CA ALA A 108 -32.43 10.56 15.55
C ALA A 108 -33.96 10.75 15.52
N ARG A 109 -34.74 9.66 15.45
CA ARG A 109 -36.20 9.70 15.64
C ARG A 109 -36.60 9.87 17.11
N GLN A 110 -35.77 9.45 18.06
CA GLN A 110 -35.99 9.61 19.50
C GLN A 110 -35.34 10.87 20.10
N ARG A 111 -34.38 11.46 19.38
CA ARG A 111 -33.52 12.57 19.79
C ARG A 111 -33.59 13.67 18.74
N GLU A 112 -34.79 14.18 18.48
CA GLU A 112 -34.93 15.57 18.06
C GLU A 112 -34.44 16.46 19.22
N GLY A 113 -33.12 16.56 19.43
CA GLY A 113 -32.59 17.42 20.50
C GLY A 113 -31.28 17.02 21.17
N VAL A 114 -30.62 15.91 20.83
CA VAL A 114 -29.30 15.63 21.43
C VAL A 114 -28.22 16.47 20.75
N ARG A 115 -28.06 17.69 21.26
CA ARG A 115 -26.90 18.55 21.05
C ARG A 115 -25.70 17.90 21.74
N VAL A 116 -24.67 17.55 20.97
CA VAL A 116 -23.34 17.31 21.52
C VAL A 116 -22.89 18.61 22.18
N PRO A 117 -22.42 18.63 23.44
CA PRO A 117 -22.08 19.87 24.10
C PRO A 117 -20.73 20.39 23.59
N ARG A 118 -20.72 21.26 22.57
CA ARG A 118 -19.54 22.09 22.23
C ARG A 118 -19.94 23.49 21.74
N ARG A 119 -19.11 24.45 22.14
CA ARG A 119 -19.22 25.93 22.08
C ARG A 119 -19.45 26.58 20.70
N ALA A 120 -19.74 25.85 19.63
CA ALA A 120 -20.02 26.42 18.31
C ALA A 120 -21.04 25.56 17.57
N GLY A 121 -22.07 26.20 17.01
CA GLY A 121 -23.20 25.55 16.32
C GLY A 121 -22.83 24.84 15.00
N VAL A 122 -22.07 23.75 15.08
CA VAL A 122 -21.67 22.94 13.93
C VAL A 122 -22.70 21.83 13.68
N ARG A 123 -23.17 21.70 12.42
CA ARG A 123 -24.09 20.65 11.99
C ARG A 123 -23.37 19.31 11.80
N LEU A 124 -23.97 18.23 12.27
CA LEU A 124 -23.43 16.87 12.09
C LEU A 124 -23.68 16.37 10.65
N ASN A 125 -22.63 15.82 10.02
CA ASN A 125 -22.75 15.16 8.72
C ASN A 125 -22.99 13.65 8.90
N PRO A 126 -24.12 13.09 8.45
CA PRO A 126 -24.44 11.67 8.61
C PRO A 126 -23.54 10.73 7.78
N VAL A 127 -22.71 11.26 6.88
CA VAL A 127 -21.74 10.49 6.07
C VAL A 127 -20.40 10.31 6.79
N CYS A 128 -20.20 10.92 7.97
CA CYS A 128 -18.96 10.80 8.72
C CYS A 128 -18.77 9.39 9.33
N GLY A 129 -17.59 8.81 9.11
CA GLY A 129 -17.17 7.53 9.67
C GLY A 129 -15.74 7.62 10.23
N TYR A 130 -15.48 6.83 11.27
CA TYR A 130 -14.16 6.73 11.90
C TYR A 130 -13.67 5.29 11.78
N PHE A 131 -12.43 5.12 11.36
CA PHE A 131 -11.76 3.84 11.25
C PHE A 131 -10.43 3.94 11.98
N ILE A 132 -10.10 2.90 12.74
CA ILE A 132 -8.84 2.81 13.49
C ILE A 132 -8.11 1.58 12.98
N THR A 133 -6.90 1.77 12.49
CA THR A 133 -5.95 0.70 12.22
C THR A 133 -4.98 0.60 13.39
N MET A 134 -4.76 -0.61 13.90
CA MET A 134 -3.78 -0.86 14.96
C MET A 134 -2.97 -2.10 14.61
N ASN A 135 -1.69 -2.09 14.96
CA ASN A 135 -0.82 -3.24 14.80
C ASN A 135 -0.39 -3.71 16.21
N PRO A 136 -1.08 -4.71 16.79
CA PRO A 136 -0.82 -5.14 18.16
C PRO A 136 0.60 -5.71 18.29
N GLY A 137 1.28 -5.41 19.39
CA GLY A 137 2.65 -5.88 19.65
C GLY A 137 3.76 -5.15 18.89
N TYR A 138 3.46 -4.09 18.15
CA TYR A 138 4.49 -3.26 17.52
C TYR A 138 5.19 -2.38 18.56
N ALA A 139 6.52 -2.43 18.60
CA ALA A 139 7.31 -1.70 19.59
C ALA A 139 7.05 -0.18 19.52
N GLY A 140 6.91 0.46 20.67
CA GLY A 140 6.64 1.91 20.77
C GLY A 140 5.17 2.30 20.72
N ARG A 141 4.25 1.38 20.39
CA ARG A 141 2.80 1.68 20.33
C ARG A 141 2.06 1.21 21.57
N GLN A 142 1.13 2.02 22.05
CA GLN A 142 0.19 1.65 23.11
C GLN A 142 -1.07 1.03 22.52
N GLU A 143 -1.57 -0.02 23.16
CA GLU A 143 -2.86 -0.59 22.79
C GLU A 143 -4.01 0.35 23.17
N LEU A 144 -5.10 0.26 22.41
CA LEU A 144 -6.32 0.98 22.76
C LEU A 144 -6.91 0.45 24.07
N PRO A 145 -7.37 1.35 24.96
CA PRO A 145 -8.14 0.99 26.14
C PRO A 145 -9.37 0.12 25.83
N GLU A 146 -9.68 -0.85 26.69
CA GLU A 146 -10.78 -1.81 26.47
C GLU A 146 -12.15 -1.15 26.31
N ASN A 147 -12.42 -0.07 27.04
CA ASN A 147 -13.64 0.72 26.90
C ASN A 147 -13.80 1.35 25.50
N LEU A 148 -12.70 1.75 24.86
CA LEU A 148 -12.71 2.25 23.48
C LEU A 148 -12.81 1.09 22.50
N LYS A 149 -12.06 0.00 22.71
CA LYS A 149 -12.14 -1.21 21.87
C LYS A 149 -13.58 -1.73 21.75
N ALA A 150 -14.36 -1.71 22.82
CA ALA A 150 -15.76 -2.14 22.83
C ALA A 150 -16.69 -1.32 21.90
N LEU A 151 -16.32 -0.08 21.55
CA LEU A 151 -17.09 0.77 20.63
C LEU A 151 -16.87 0.41 19.15
N PHE A 152 -15.82 -0.35 18.84
CA PHE A 152 -15.44 -0.70 17.48
C PHE A 152 -15.62 -2.19 17.20
N ARG A 153 -15.82 -2.51 15.92
CA ARG A 153 -15.73 -3.90 15.46
C ARG A 153 -14.32 -4.18 15.02
N GLY A 154 -13.66 -5.13 15.68
CA GLY A 154 -12.36 -5.62 15.25
C GLY A 154 -12.44 -6.36 13.92
N VAL A 155 -11.48 -6.10 13.03
CA VAL A 155 -11.22 -6.89 11.83
C VAL A 155 -9.74 -7.24 11.86
N ALA A 156 -9.43 -8.52 12.04
CA ALA A 156 -8.05 -8.99 12.02
C ALA A 156 -7.55 -9.08 10.56
N MET A 157 -6.56 -8.26 10.22
CA MET A 157 -5.88 -8.23 8.93
C MET A 157 -4.66 -9.14 8.96
N MET A 158 -4.87 -10.45 9.10
CA MET A 158 -3.78 -11.43 9.04
C MET A 158 -3.44 -11.73 7.57
N VAL A 159 -2.17 -11.60 7.19
CA VAL A 159 -1.69 -11.96 5.84
C VAL A 159 -1.75 -13.49 5.68
N PRO A 160 -2.56 -14.04 4.76
CA PRO A 160 -2.48 -15.45 4.37
C PRO A 160 -1.60 -15.61 3.12
N ASP A 161 -0.89 -16.74 3.00
CA ASP A 161 -0.04 -17.10 1.84
C ASP A 161 -0.77 -17.00 0.48
N ARG A 162 -2.09 -17.21 0.47
CA ARG A 162 -2.91 -17.08 -0.74
C ARG A 162 -2.93 -15.67 -1.30
N GLU A 163 -2.83 -14.64 -0.46
CA GLU A 163 -2.87 -13.25 -0.90
C GLU A 163 -1.58 -12.83 -1.59
N ILE A 164 -0.44 -13.34 -1.14
CA ILE A 164 0.85 -13.13 -1.81
C ILE A 164 0.79 -13.69 -3.23
N ASN A 165 0.20 -14.88 -3.39
CA ASN A 165 0.00 -15.50 -4.71
C ASN A 165 -0.95 -14.68 -5.60
N HIS A 166 -2.10 -14.23 -5.09
CA HIS A 166 -3.03 -13.39 -5.88
C HIS A 166 -2.42 -12.01 -6.21
N GLN A 167 -1.68 -11.40 -5.28
CA GLN A 167 -1.01 -10.12 -5.50
C GLN A 167 0.11 -10.25 -6.54
N GLY A 168 0.97 -11.26 -6.42
CA GLY A 168 1.98 -11.58 -7.43
C GLY A 168 1.35 -11.87 -8.80
N GLN A 169 0.28 -12.66 -8.84
CA GLN A 169 -0.45 -12.95 -10.07
C GLN A 169 -1.03 -11.69 -10.71
N SER A 170 -1.67 -10.82 -9.94
CA SER A 170 -2.27 -9.59 -10.46
C SER A 170 -1.22 -8.55 -10.84
N SER A 171 -0.10 -8.45 -10.12
CA SER A 171 1.00 -7.55 -10.46
C SER A 171 1.72 -8.02 -11.73
N CYS A 172 1.89 -9.33 -11.91
CA CYS A 172 2.41 -9.89 -13.15
C CYS A 172 1.40 -9.82 -14.31
N ALA A 173 0.09 -9.90 -14.04
CA ALA A 173 -0.95 -9.82 -15.09
C ALA A 173 -0.89 -8.49 -15.85
N VAL A 174 -0.37 -7.44 -15.23
CA VAL A 174 -0.15 -6.15 -15.88
C VAL A 174 1.11 -6.21 -16.74
N GLY A 175 0.94 -6.68 -17.97
CA GLY A 175 1.95 -6.61 -19.02
C GLY A 175 2.73 -7.89 -19.26
N TYR A 176 2.58 -8.95 -18.46
CA TYR A 176 3.11 -10.29 -18.76
C TYR A 176 2.03 -11.23 -19.31
N SER A 177 2.37 -11.97 -20.35
CA SER A 177 1.51 -12.97 -20.96
C SER A 177 1.48 -14.25 -20.12
N ASN A 178 2.63 -14.71 -19.59
CA ASN A 178 2.71 -15.91 -18.76
C ASN A 178 2.73 -15.60 -17.25
N PHE A 179 1.86 -14.67 -16.83
CA PHE A 179 1.87 -14.12 -15.48
C PHE A 179 1.62 -15.15 -14.37
N LYS A 180 0.83 -16.20 -14.62
CA LYS A 180 0.54 -17.25 -13.62
C LYS A 180 1.77 -18.06 -13.25
N LEU A 181 2.55 -18.50 -14.24
CA LEU A 181 3.77 -19.27 -14.00
C LEU A 181 4.84 -18.40 -13.35
N LEU A 182 5.00 -17.17 -13.85
CA LEU A 182 5.97 -16.20 -13.34
C LEU A 182 5.69 -15.84 -11.88
N ALA A 183 4.43 -15.60 -11.51
CA ALA A 183 4.04 -15.31 -10.13
C ALA A 183 4.35 -16.48 -9.19
N ARG A 184 4.10 -17.73 -9.62
CA ARG A 184 4.46 -18.93 -8.83
C ARG A 184 5.96 -19.04 -8.62
N LYS A 185 6.76 -18.84 -9.69
CA LYS A 185 8.23 -18.86 -9.60
C LYS A 185 8.72 -17.77 -8.63
N PHE A 186 8.16 -16.58 -8.74
CA PHE A 186 8.49 -15.45 -7.87
C PHE A 186 8.17 -15.76 -6.40
N PHE A 187 7.00 -16.32 -6.10
CA PHE A 187 6.62 -16.72 -4.75
C PHE A 187 7.56 -17.78 -4.17
N ILE A 188 7.87 -18.82 -4.95
CA ILE A 188 8.79 -19.89 -4.54
C ILE A 188 10.17 -19.30 -4.25
N CYS A 189 10.66 -18.37 -5.07
CA CYS A 189 11.95 -17.69 -4.84
C CYS A 189 12.01 -17.03 -3.46
N TYR A 190 11.02 -16.20 -3.13
CA TYR A 190 10.97 -15.49 -1.85
C TYR A 190 10.77 -16.43 -0.66
N THR A 191 9.95 -17.48 -0.83
CA THR A 191 9.75 -18.52 0.19
C THR A 191 11.06 -19.27 0.48
N LEU A 192 11.80 -19.65 -0.57
CA LEU A 192 13.11 -20.30 -0.41
C LEU A 192 14.14 -19.34 0.19
N CYS A 193 14.11 -18.06 -0.17
CA CYS A 193 14.98 -17.04 0.44
C CYS A 193 14.73 -16.95 1.95
N GLU A 194 13.47 -16.92 2.37
CA GLU A 194 13.13 -16.87 3.80
C GLU A 194 13.54 -18.14 4.55
N GLN A 195 13.47 -19.31 3.90
CA GLN A 195 13.78 -20.61 4.51
C GLN A 195 15.28 -20.93 4.55
N GLN A 196 16.03 -20.56 3.50
CA GLN A 196 17.41 -21.01 3.29
C GLN A 196 18.47 -19.96 3.61
N LEU A 197 18.14 -18.66 3.51
CA LEU A 197 19.12 -17.62 3.79
C LEU A 197 19.27 -17.37 5.29
N SER A 198 20.40 -16.76 5.67
CA SER A 198 20.65 -16.41 7.06
C SER A 198 19.61 -15.42 7.59
N LYS A 199 19.24 -15.54 8.87
CA LYS A 199 18.25 -14.67 9.51
C LYS A 199 18.88 -13.31 9.85
N GLN A 200 18.82 -12.38 8.89
CA GLN A 200 19.25 -11.00 9.07
C GLN A 200 18.07 -10.06 9.35
N LYS A 201 18.27 -9.06 10.21
CA LYS A 201 17.20 -8.09 10.56
C LYS A 201 16.76 -7.20 9.39
N HIS A 202 17.65 -6.97 8.42
CA HIS A 202 17.40 -6.10 7.26
C HIS A 202 16.85 -6.87 6.05
N TYR A 203 16.69 -8.19 6.14
CA TYR A 203 16.09 -8.97 5.07
C TYR A 203 14.58 -8.74 5.06
N ASP A 204 14.08 -8.18 3.96
CA ASP A 204 12.67 -7.95 3.72
C ASP A 204 12.20 -8.75 2.51
N PHE A 205 11.58 -9.89 2.79
CA PHE A 205 10.92 -10.75 1.81
C PHE A 205 9.39 -10.55 1.81
N GLY A 206 8.91 -9.46 2.42
CA GLY A 206 7.50 -9.16 2.55
C GLY A 206 6.85 -8.61 1.28
N LEU A 207 5.52 -8.46 1.35
CA LEU A 207 4.66 -8.04 0.24
C LEU A 207 5.10 -6.74 -0.45
N ARG A 208 5.64 -5.76 0.30
CA ARG A 208 6.07 -4.49 -0.29
C ARG A 208 7.24 -4.68 -1.25
N ASN A 209 8.23 -5.49 -0.87
CA ASN A 209 9.37 -5.80 -1.73
C ASN A 209 8.95 -6.62 -2.97
N ILE A 210 7.94 -7.48 -2.81
CA ILE A 210 7.32 -8.23 -3.92
C ILE A 210 6.68 -7.26 -4.92
N LEU A 211 5.86 -6.33 -4.45
CA LEU A 211 5.17 -5.34 -5.29
C LEU A 211 6.16 -4.39 -5.99
N SER A 212 7.20 -3.92 -5.28
CA SER A 212 8.22 -3.03 -5.84
C SER A 212 9.04 -3.73 -6.92
N SER A 213 9.44 -4.99 -6.69
CA SER A 213 10.11 -5.82 -7.68
C SER A 213 9.24 -6.02 -8.93
N ALA A 214 7.95 -6.35 -8.76
CA ALA A 214 7.03 -6.50 -9.88
C ALA A 214 6.81 -5.18 -10.64
N ALA A 215 6.77 -4.04 -9.95
CA ALA A 215 6.71 -2.72 -10.58
C ALA A 215 7.96 -2.42 -11.41
N HIS A 216 9.16 -2.71 -10.87
CA HIS A 216 10.41 -2.56 -11.58
C HIS A 216 10.47 -3.45 -12.83
N GLY A 217 10.14 -4.75 -12.70
CA GLY A 217 10.12 -5.68 -13.84
C GLY A 217 9.17 -5.24 -14.95
N ARG A 218 8.00 -4.69 -14.58
CA ARG A 218 7.05 -4.09 -15.54
C ARG A 218 7.66 -2.89 -16.27
N SER A 219 8.40 -2.02 -15.58
CA SER A 219 9.06 -0.87 -16.19
C SER A 219 10.14 -1.32 -17.18
N THR A 220 10.99 -2.27 -16.78
CA THR A 220 12.05 -2.83 -17.62
C THR A 220 11.49 -3.53 -18.85
N LYS A 221 10.39 -4.28 -18.71
CA LYS A 221 9.69 -4.91 -19.85
C LYS A 221 9.20 -3.89 -20.89
N ARG A 222 8.84 -2.68 -20.48
CA ARG A 222 8.39 -1.62 -21.41
C ARG A 222 9.53 -1.17 -22.32
N LEU A 223 10.74 -1.10 -21.76
CA LEU A 223 11.96 -0.70 -22.46
C LEU A 223 12.49 -1.84 -23.34
N SER A 224 12.26 -3.10 -22.96
CA SER A 224 12.78 -4.28 -23.65
C SER A 224 11.68 -5.28 -23.98
N ARG A 225 10.90 -4.99 -25.03
CA ARG A 225 9.69 -5.77 -25.40
C ARG A 225 9.98 -7.15 -25.98
N ASP A 226 11.12 -7.32 -26.66
CA ASP A 226 11.45 -8.57 -27.38
C ASP A 226 12.12 -9.62 -26.50
N VAL A 227 12.47 -9.25 -25.26
CA VAL A 227 13.15 -10.16 -24.34
C VAL A 227 12.14 -11.11 -23.70
N LYS A 228 12.50 -12.40 -23.62
CA LYS A 228 11.68 -13.40 -22.93
C LYS A 228 11.36 -12.96 -21.50
N GLU A 229 10.09 -13.09 -21.13
CA GLU A 229 9.57 -12.67 -19.82
C GLU A 229 10.29 -13.29 -18.63
N GLU A 230 10.70 -14.55 -18.75
CA GLU A 230 11.43 -15.26 -17.71
C GLU A 230 12.83 -14.68 -17.48
N ILE A 231 13.50 -14.20 -18.54
CA ILE A 231 14.80 -13.51 -18.43
C ILE A 231 14.62 -12.18 -17.70
N LEU A 232 13.56 -11.44 -18.01
CA LEU A 232 13.24 -10.18 -17.34
C LEU A 232 12.94 -10.39 -15.86
N LEU A 233 12.21 -11.46 -15.52
CA LEU A 233 11.93 -11.82 -14.13
C LEU A 233 13.20 -12.19 -13.37
N TYR A 234 14.07 -13.01 -13.97
CA TYR A 234 15.37 -13.37 -13.40
C TYR A 234 16.20 -12.12 -13.10
N ARG A 235 16.35 -11.21 -14.07
CA ARG A 235 17.10 -9.96 -13.89
C ARG A 235 16.53 -9.14 -12.74
N THR A 236 15.22 -8.96 -12.73
CA THR A 236 14.51 -8.18 -11.71
C THR A 236 14.73 -8.77 -10.31
N LEU A 237 14.54 -10.08 -10.16
CA LEU A 237 14.75 -10.78 -8.88
C LEU A 237 16.18 -10.64 -8.39
N ARG A 238 17.15 -10.81 -9.30
CA ARG A 238 18.56 -10.66 -8.99
C ARG A 238 18.89 -9.24 -8.56
N ASP A 239 18.60 -8.26 -9.40
CA ASP A 239 19.08 -6.89 -9.22
C ASP A 239 18.42 -6.20 -8.01
N MET A 240 17.17 -6.54 -7.70
CA MET A 240 16.44 -6.00 -6.53
C MET A 240 16.88 -6.58 -5.18
N ASN A 241 17.43 -7.79 -5.16
CA ASN A 241 17.77 -8.49 -3.92
C ASN A 241 19.27 -8.60 -3.69
N MET A 242 20.09 -8.70 -4.73
CA MET A 242 21.55 -8.87 -4.62
C MET A 242 22.24 -7.80 -3.79
N SER A 243 21.79 -6.54 -3.83
CA SER A 243 22.38 -5.44 -3.06
C SER A 243 22.06 -5.50 -1.57
N LYS A 244 21.05 -6.29 -1.17
CA LYS A 244 20.58 -6.41 0.22
C LYS A 244 21.19 -7.62 0.94
N LEU A 245 21.74 -8.57 0.20
CA LEU A 245 22.23 -9.84 0.74
C LEU A 245 23.64 -9.70 1.31
N VAL A 246 23.91 -10.41 2.40
CA VAL A 246 25.27 -10.57 2.90
C VAL A 246 26.09 -11.47 1.97
N ALA A 247 27.40 -11.27 1.93
CA ALA A 247 28.30 -11.94 0.97
C ALA A 247 28.20 -13.48 0.99
N GLN A 248 27.96 -14.08 2.16
CA GLN A 248 27.79 -15.53 2.34
C GLN A 248 26.50 -16.09 1.71
N ASP A 249 25.44 -15.27 1.64
CA ASP A 249 24.11 -15.68 1.17
C ASP A 249 23.97 -15.50 -0.36
N VAL A 250 24.84 -14.68 -0.96
CA VAL A 250 24.84 -14.39 -2.40
C VAL A 250 24.99 -15.66 -3.27
N PRO A 251 25.92 -16.60 -3.00
CA PRO A 251 26.02 -17.84 -3.77
C PRO A 251 24.77 -18.72 -3.65
N LEU A 252 24.20 -18.83 -2.45
CA LEU A 252 22.96 -19.60 -2.21
C LEU A 252 21.80 -19.03 -3.02
N PHE A 253 21.64 -17.70 -2.99
CA PHE A 253 20.60 -17.03 -3.76
C PHE A 253 20.75 -17.22 -5.27
N ARG A 254 21.98 -17.16 -5.80
CA ARG A 254 22.24 -17.42 -7.22
C ARG A 254 21.90 -18.86 -7.61
N SER A 255 22.27 -19.84 -6.78
CA SER A 255 21.91 -21.26 -6.99
C SER A 255 20.40 -21.43 -7.05
N MET A 256 19.66 -20.86 -6.09
CA MET A 256 18.19 -20.92 -6.08
C MET A 256 17.57 -20.29 -7.34
N LEU A 257 18.15 -19.20 -7.86
CA LEU A 257 17.69 -18.59 -9.10
C LEU A 257 17.98 -19.47 -10.33
N GLU A 258 19.12 -20.15 -10.37
CA GLU A 258 19.45 -21.08 -11.46
C GLU A 258 18.52 -22.30 -11.45
N ASP A 259 18.22 -22.86 -10.27
CA ASP A 259 17.28 -23.97 -10.10
C ASP A 259 15.85 -23.59 -10.50
N LEU A 260 15.45 -22.34 -10.26
CA LEU A 260 14.12 -21.82 -10.60
C LEU A 260 13.96 -21.55 -12.11
N PHE A 261 15.08 -21.30 -12.81
CA PHE A 261 15.12 -20.96 -14.23
C PHE A 261 16.16 -21.80 -14.99
N PRO A 262 16.03 -23.14 -15.02
CA PRO A 262 17.07 -24.03 -15.56
C PRO A 262 17.29 -23.88 -17.07
N ALA A 263 16.26 -23.42 -17.79
CA ALA A 263 16.31 -23.21 -19.24
C ALA A 263 16.98 -21.88 -19.67
N ILE A 264 17.43 -21.06 -18.71
CA ILE A 264 17.93 -19.71 -18.96
C ILE A 264 19.35 -19.59 -18.46
N LYS A 265 20.27 -19.23 -19.34
CA LYS A 265 21.61 -18.81 -18.91
C LYS A 265 21.50 -17.50 -18.13
N ALA A 266 22.13 -17.45 -16.96
CA ALA A 266 22.15 -16.27 -16.11
C ALA A 266 22.49 -15.01 -16.95
N PRO A 267 21.58 -14.01 -17.03
CA PRO A 267 21.82 -12.82 -17.81
C PRO A 267 23.04 -12.06 -17.31
N ALA A 268 23.78 -11.37 -18.17
CA ALA A 268 24.89 -10.53 -17.72
C ALA A 268 24.39 -9.39 -16.79
N ARG A 269 25.29 -8.89 -15.93
CA ARG A 269 25.06 -7.62 -15.24
C ARG A 269 25.05 -6.52 -16.30
N GLN A 270 24.07 -5.63 -16.23
CA GLN A 270 24.04 -4.47 -17.11
C GLN A 270 25.12 -3.49 -16.63
N SER A 271 26.06 -3.13 -17.52
CA SER A 271 27.02 -2.06 -17.27
C SER A 271 26.53 -0.78 -17.95
N PHE A 272 26.82 0.36 -17.33
CA PHE A 272 26.50 1.67 -17.86
C PHE A 272 27.78 2.51 -17.87
N PRO A 273 28.66 2.35 -18.86
CA PRO A 273 29.99 2.96 -18.85
C PRO A 273 29.97 4.49 -18.74
N GLU A 274 29.01 5.14 -19.41
CA GLU A 274 28.82 6.59 -19.33
C GLU A 274 28.44 7.04 -17.92
N LEU A 275 27.54 6.30 -17.25
CA LEU A 275 27.13 6.59 -15.88
C LEU A 275 28.26 6.30 -14.89
N GLU A 276 29.00 5.20 -15.07
CA GLU A 276 30.15 4.85 -14.24
C GLU A 276 31.26 5.90 -14.34
N GLY A 277 31.51 6.42 -15.55
CA GLY A 277 32.42 7.55 -15.77
C GLY A 277 31.93 8.83 -15.10
N ALA A 278 30.67 9.21 -15.31
CA ALA A 278 30.08 10.39 -14.70
C ALA A 278 30.05 10.32 -13.15
N ILE A 279 29.78 9.14 -12.57
CA ILE A 279 29.86 8.92 -11.12
C ILE A 279 31.29 9.16 -10.63
N ALA A 280 32.31 8.68 -11.35
CA ALA A 280 33.70 8.90 -10.96
C ALA A 280 34.07 10.39 -10.99
N GLU A 281 33.56 11.15 -11.97
CA GLU A 281 33.75 12.59 -12.07
C GLU A 281 33.03 13.35 -10.94
N VAL A 282 31.74 13.06 -10.70
CA VAL A 282 30.95 13.75 -9.66
C VAL A 282 31.43 13.40 -8.26
N CYS A 283 31.91 12.18 -8.01
CA CYS A 283 32.54 11.82 -6.74
C CYS A 283 33.82 12.64 -6.45
N ALA A 284 34.43 13.24 -7.47
CA ALA A 284 35.55 14.17 -7.31
C ALA A 284 35.08 15.62 -7.04
N GLU A 285 33.81 15.95 -7.28
CA GLU A 285 33.23 17.28 -7.06
C GLU A 285 32.57 17.42 -5.67
N LYS A 286 32.48 18.66 -5.17
CA LYS A 286 31.83 18.96 -3.87
C LYS A 286 30.33 19.18 -4.07
N ALA A 287 29.51 18.23 -3.62
CA ALA A 287 28.05 18.38 -3.57
C ALA A 287 27.60 19.13 -2.29
N SER A 288 26.53 19.92 -2.39
CA SER A 288 25.83 20.50 -1.23
C SER A 288 24.99 19.41 -0.57
N LEU A 289 25.44 18.97 0.61
CA LEU A 289 24.83 17.88 1.36
C LEU A 289 24.37 18.39 2.72
N GLN A 290 23.07 18.32 2.99
CA GLN A 290 22.54 18.66 4.31
C GLN A 290 22.57 17.41 5.17
N ARG A 291 23.43 17.40 6.18
CA ARG A 291 23.56 16.28 7.12
C ARG A 291 22.97 16.67 8.47
N LEU A 292 22.12 15.80 9.01
CA LEU A 292 21.61 15.91 10.37
C LEU A 292 21.74 14.57 11.07
N ASN A 293 21.99 14.57 12.37
CA ASN A 293 21.90 13.37 13.19
C ASN A 293 20.56 13.41 13.95
N PRO A 294 19.59 12.54 13.63
CA PRO A 294 18.26 12.56 14.26
C PRO A 294 18.32 12.39 15.78
N LYS A 295 19.36 11.74 16.30
CA LYS A 295 19.57 11.48 17.74
C LYS A 295 20.24 12.62 18.49
N ALA A 296 20.72 13.65 17.78
CA ALA A 296 21.32 14.81 18.42
C ALA A 296 20.26 15.72 19.09
N VAL A 297 18.99 15.58 18.72
CA VAL A 297 17.85 16.33 19.25
C VAL A 297 16.75 15.39 19.69
N ALA A 298 15.83 15.86 20.54
CA ALA A 298 14.65 15.07 20.88
C ALA A 298 13.70 14.96 19.67
N ALA A 299 12.94 13.86 19.56
CA ALA A 299 11.98 13.68 18.45
C ALA A 299 10.96 14.84 18.35
N ALA A 300 10.52 15.38 19.49
CA ALA A 300 9.64 16.54 19.56
C ALA A 300 10.28 17.84 19.03
N GLU A 301 11.61 17.97 19.13
CA GLU A 301 12.36 19.11 18.57
C GLU A 301 12.74 18.86 17.10
N LEU A 302 12.77 17.60 16.67
CA LEU A 302 13.05 17.21 15.29
C LEU A 302 11.88 17.58 14.37
N TYR A 303 10.65 17.23 14.74
CA TYR A 303 9.45 17.47 13.92
C TYR A 303 8.63 18.69 14.35
N GLY A 304 8.81 19.14 15.59
CA GLY A 304 8.09 20.27 16.17
C GLY A 304 7.06 19.83 17.20
N HIS A 305 6.76 20.73 18.12
CA HIS A 305 5.81 20.48 19.21
C HIS A 305 5.09 21.76 19.60
N THR A 306 3.94 21.60 20.25
CA THR A 306 3.24 22.73 20.87
C THR A 306 3.83 22.95 22.25
N ASP A 307 4.31 24.16 22.53
CA ASP A 307 4.77 24.52 23.88
C ASP A 307 3.58 24.51 24.85
N ALA A 308 3.70 23.73 25.92
CA ALA A 308 2.62 23.54 26.89
C ALA A 308 2.26 24.82 27.65
N ARG A 309 3.18 25.80 27.73
CA ARG A 309 2.96 27.03 28.47
C ARG A 309 2.31 28.13 27.63
N SER A 310 2.83 28.36 26.42
CA SER A 310 2.30 29.37 25.49
C SER A 310 1.12 28.88 24.66
N GLY A 311 1.09 27.57 24.36
CA GLY A 311 0.19 27.01 23.35
C GLY A 311 0.66 27.27 21.91
N ASP A 312 1.83 27.89 21.74
CA ASP A 312 2.38 28.21 20.42
C ASP A 312 3.08 26.99 19.82
N TRP A 313 3.01 26.87 18.49
CA TRP A 313 3.72 25.84 17.75
C TRP A 313 5.18 26.21 17.56
N VAL A 314 6.08 25.34 18.01
CA VAL A 314 7.52 25.43 17.77
C VAL A 314 7.87 24.51 16.62
N GLN A 315 8.39 25.08 15.53
CA GLN A 315 8.81 24.31 14.35
C GLN A 315 10.03 23.44 14.66
N GLY A 316 10.01 22.20 14.19
CA GLY A 316 11.14 21.28 14.37
C GLY A 316 12.27 21.51 13.37
N VAL A 317 13.48 21.05 13.72
CA VAL A 317 14.70 21.21 12.91
C VAL A 317 14.55 20.51 11.55
N PHE A 318 14.03 19.28 11.52
CA PHE A 318 13.82 18.54 10.28
C PHE A 318 12.74 19.20 9.43
N ALA A 319 11.63 19.65 10.04
CA ALA A 319 10.56 20.33 9.33
C ALA A 319 11.05 21.61 8.64
N ALA A 320 11.90 22.40 9.30
CA ALA A 320 12.50 23.60 8.72
C ALA A 320 13.48 23.30 7.57
N ILE A 321 14.31 22.25 7.71
CA ILE A 321 15.18 21.77 6.62
C ILE A 321 14.33 21.32 5.44
N TRP A 322 13.30 20.51 5.69
CA TRP A 322 12.38 20.02 4.67
C TRP A 322 11.73 21.17 3.91
N GLU A 323 11.14 22.15 4.60
CA GLU A 323 10.51 23.31 3.97
C GLU A 323 11.49 24.11 3.09
N LYS A 324 12.73 24.30 3.57
CA LYS A 324 13.75 25.06 2.83
C LYS A 324 14.25 24.35 1.57
N PHE A 325 14.38 23.03 1.63
CA PHE A 325 15.07 22.24 0.62
C PHE A 325 14.14 21.42 -0.28
N ASN A 326 12.88 21.25 0.10
CA ASN A 326 11.82 20.70 -0.73
C ASN A 326 11.22 21.80 -1.63
N ASN A 327 12.07 22.44 -2.45
CA ASN A 327 11.67 23.49 -3.37
C ASN A 327 12.14 23.16 -4.79
N SER A 328 11.20 23.02 -5.73
CA SER A 328 11.46 22.74 -7.15
C SER A 328 12.09 23.93 -7.92
N GLU A 329 12.08 25.13 -7.35
CA GLU A 329 12.72 26.31 -7.93
C GLU A 329 14.25 26.31 -7.76
N LEU A 330 14.78 25.43 -6.92
CA LEU A 330 16.23 25.30 -6.73
C LEU A 330 16.88 24.74 -8.01
N PRO A 331 18.00 25.31 -8.48
CA PRO A 331 18.64 24.90 -9.73
C PRO A 331 19.43 23.59 -9.62
N TYR A 332 19.44 22.95 -8.45
CA TYR A 332 20.20 21.73 -8.16
C TYR A 332 19.35 20.71 -7.41
N THR A 333 19.69 19.43 -7.58
CA THR A 333 19.10 18.34 -6.81
C THR A 333 19.54 18.45 -5.35
N THR A 334 18.56 18.46 -4.44
CA THR A 334 18.86 18.52 -3.01
C THR A 334 18.83 17.14 -2.36
N TRP A 335 19.77 16.90 -1.47
CA TRP A 335 19.88 15.67 -0.67
C TRP A 335 19.83 16.02 0.81
N ILE A 336 18.89 15.41 1.53
CA ILE A 336 18.81 15.42 2.99
C ILE A 336 19.36 14.07 3.46
N VAL A 337 20.39 14.12 4.31
CA VAL A 337 21.06 12.94 4.86
C VAL A 337 20.89 12.91 6.36
N GLU A 338 20.31 11.83 6.84
CA GLU A 338 20.18 11.53 8.25
C GLU A 338 21.28 10.55 8.67
N ASP A 339 22.34 11.07 9.28
CA ASP A 339 23.52 10.32 9.69
C ASP A 339 23.47 10.05 11.20
N GLY A 340 22.95 8.89 11.57
CA GLY A 340 22.82 8.48 12.97
C GLY A 340 22.10 7.14 13.13
N PRO A 341 22.08 6.59 14.36
CA PRO A 341 21.40 5.34 14.62
C PRO A 341 19.87 5.51 14.56
N VAL A 342 19.21 4.59 13.86
CA VAL A 342 17.75 4.56 13.72
C VAL A 342 17.09 4.03 14.98
N ASP A 343 16.02 4.68 15.43
CA ASP A 343 15.11 4.17 16.45
C ASP A 343 13.65 4.29 15.99
N ALA A 344 12.78 3.52 16.65
CA ALA A 344 11.37 3.43 16.27
C ALA A 344 10.57 4.72 16.53
N ILE A 345 11.03 5.60 17.42
CA ILE A 345 10.29 6.79 17.86
C ILE A 345 10.35 7.86 16.78
N TRP A 346 11.55 8.25 16.33
CA TRP A 346 11.66 9.32 15.33
C TRP A 346 11.31 8.83 13.92
N ILE A 347 11.65 7.58 13.58
CA ILE A 347 11.38 7.06 12.23
C ILE A 347 9.87 6.89 11.97
N GLU A 348 9.06 6.73 13.03
CA GLU A 348 7.63 6.50 12.89
C GLU A 348 6.90 7.71 12.30
N ASP A 349 7.33 8.92 12.65
CA ASP A 349 6.78 10.18 12.12
C ASP A 349 7.11 10.38 10.62
N LEU A 350 8.12 9.67 10.10
CA LEU A 350 8.48 9.67 8.68
C LEU A 350 7.77 8.61 7.86
N ASN A 351 6.97 7.72 8.46
CA ASN A 351 6.30 6.64 7.71
C ASN A 351 5.47 7.16 6.53
N THR A 352 4.78 8.30 6.68
CA THR A 352 3.96 8.87 5.60
C THR A 352 4.80 9.45 4.45
N VAL A 353 6.05 9.84 4.72
CA VAL A 353 7.04 10.27 3.73
C VAL A 353 7.68 9.08 3.04
N LEU A 354 8.03 8.05 3.80
CA LEU A 354 8.71 6.83 3.32
C LEU A 354 7.78 5.87 2.57
N ASP A 355 6.47 6.01 2.78
CA ASP A 355 5.43 5.31 2.03
C ASP A 355 5.15 5.96 0.67
N ASP A 356 4.34 5.29 -0.16
CA ASP A 356 3.96 5.77 -1.50
C ASP A 356 3.28 7.15 -1.51
N ASN A 357 2.79 7.61 -0.34
CA ASN A 357 2.16 8.92 -0.20
C ASN A 357 3.17 10.07 -0.36
N ARG A 358 4.42 9.89 0.07
CA ARG A 358 5.48 10.91 0.03
C ARG A 358 5.05 12.26 0.63
N ILE A 359 4.33 12.23 1.75
CA ILE A 359 3.82 13.43 2.41
C ILE A 359 4.32 13.46 3.85
N LEU A 360 4.94 14.56 4.25
CA LEU A 360 5.27 14.85 5.65
C LEU A 360 4.01 15.33 6.35
N THR A 361 3.62 14.67 7.43
CA THR A 361 2.46 15.05 8.26
C THR A 361 2.94 15.44 9.64
N LEU A 362 2.73 16.71 10.02
CA LEU A 362 3.12 17.24 11.32
C LEU A 362 1.93 17.25 12.30
N SER A 363 2.20 17.28 13.61
CA SER A 363 1.17 17.23 14.64
C SER A 363 0.24 18.45 14.66
N ASN A 364 0.67 19.59 14.13
CA ASN A 364 -0.16 20.78 13.94
C ASN A 364 -1.17 20.63 12.78
N GLY A 365 -1.11 19.52 12.02
CA GLY A 365 -1.98 19.25 10.88
C GLY A 365 -1.40 19.69 9.54
N ASP A 366 -0.20 20.29 9.51
CA ASP A 366 0.48 20.65 8.27
C ASP A 366 0.87 19.41 7.47
N ARG A 367 0.68 19.52 6.16
CA ARG A 367 0.97 18.45 5.20
C ARG A 367 1.72 19.02 4.02
N SER A 368 2.96 18.57 3.86
CA SER A 368 3.85 18.99 2.78
C SER A 368 4.26 17.78 1.95
N ALA A 369 4.02 17.85 0.64
CA ALA A 369 4.36 16.80 -0.33
C ALA A 369 5.74 17.00 -0.95
#